data_AF-A0A4U8TBK3-F1
#
_entry.id   AF-A0A4U8TBK3-F1
#
_cell.length_a   1.000
_cell.length_b   1.000
_cell.length_c   1.000
_cell.angle_alpha   90.00
_cell.angle_beta   90.00
_cell.angle_gamma   90.00
#
_symmetry.space_group_name_H-M   'P 1'
#
loop_
_entity.id
_entity.type
_entity.pdbx_description
1 polymer ?
#
loop_
_entity_poly.entity_id
_entity_poly.type
_entity_poly.pdbx_seq_one_letter_code
_entity_poly.pdbx_strand_id
1 'polypeptide(L)'
;MAHQTYTQTNQNNTGNAPRKNLLLQTWSDFKAAAGAFYRTEGFWKYLCFAFFIYLLGITAIIRADVYYIDDWGRGVIGYKEWDNFSRYISYYLSSLMHMDVVLSDIAPLTQFVAIGFLSLASVIVVWSVREVIWKNETSRWEAQEIPHKKRLTILGIIASIPIGLSPYFLEELSFRFDSPYMALSVLFSTIPFIFIHHIRAYIPVSFLCSLGMCMTYQASSGIELIMVLFFAFIMLNQTNAGIKKTFIFICVSLFNYALALGVFKFIVMRPFAHKQASTETLKPDNFLSGFYENIDMYLDFLWNDFGSNDIGWSGLKICFLAILVLFLISAMYQGRSPFGVSGFGGRVLSLILSAAVLSIGIPISYGTYLLLEQPLTRPRAFIGIGIFAAILCIYVVSSWRGWAYKSKDTSRTNSNELISRNAGQKGLFMLSSLFVCLFTWSLIVFANAYGNALAKQKEYQDFRITILLNDLANALPKQVNYDDYLFRVKGWVTSSPVLENSSKSNRIMKRLVLITDGKYWIRMVMKHYGWGNIPEEQWIELPDNEDPEKIKENPKCIPATAGKLLKSVNNIYHKIEVYPHCAIITFKGKEKYTYKEQEDEKTTLNNATAAQNEPTEKVIESAH
;
A
#
# COMPACT_ATOMS: atom_id res chain seq x y z
N MET A 1 80.03 -14.48 -2.52
CA MET A 1 80.20 -13.63 -1.33
C MET A 1 79.62 -12.26 -1.67
N ALA A 2 78.60 -11.70 -1.06
CA ALA A 2 77.66 -12.12 -0.03
C ALA A 2 76.32 -11.40 -0.31
N HIS A 3 75.20 -12.12 -0.24
CA HIS A 3 73.86 -11.56 -0.24
C HIS A 3 73.63 -10.81 1.09
N GLN A 4 73.22 -9.53 1.01
CA GLN A 4 72.72 -8.80 2.17
C GLN A 4 71.21 -8.99 2.29
N THR A 5 70.85 -9.75 3.32
CA THR A 5 69.52 -9.99 3.85
C THR A 5 68.97 -8.71 4.49
N TYR A 6 67.86 -8.18 3.98
CA TYR A 6 67.10 -7.14 4.67
C TYR A 6 66.24 -7.78 5.76
N THR A 7 66.61 -7.50 7.01
CA THR A 7 65.93 -7.90 8.23
C THR A 7 64.59 -7.18 8.38
N GLN A 8 63.53 -7.96 8.55
CA GLN A 8 62.24 -7.48 9.04
C GLN A 8 62.41 -6.90 10.46
N THR A 9 62.11 -5.62 10.62
CA THR A 9 61.93 -5.01 11.94
C THR A 9 60.43 -5.02 12.28
N ASN A 10 60.08 -5.91 13.21
CA ASN A 10 58.82 -5.90 13.94
C ASN A 10 58.64 -4.55 14.66
N GLN A 11 57.66 -3.74 14.23
CA GLN A 11 57.05 -2.73 15.08
C GLN A 11 55.71 -3.26 15.58
N ASN A 12 55.78 -3.95 16.72
CA ASN A 12 54.66 -4.07 17.65
C ASN A 12 54.38 -2.68 18.24
N ASN A 13 53.52 -1.90 17.59
CA ASN A 13 52.84 -0.76 18.18
C ASN A 13 51.38 -1.15 18.44
N THR A 14 51.16 -1.95 19.48
CA THR A 14 49.88 -2.04 20.19
C THR A 14 49.69 -0.76 21.01
N GLY A 15 49.53 0.37 20.32
CA GLY A 15 49.02 1.59 20.93
C GLY A 15 47.51 1.44 21.09
N ASN A 16 47.03 1.46 22.33
CA ASN A 16 45.62 1.57 22.68
C ASN A 16 44.99 2.77 21.95
N ALA A 17 44.41 2.52 20.76
CA ALA A 17 43.52 3.48 20.15
C ALA A 17 42.33 3.66 21.12
N PRO A 18 41.99 4.89 21.54
CA PRO A 18 40.87 5.10 22.44
C PRO A 18 39.63 4.47 21.83
N ARG A 19 38.91 3.63 22.59
CA ARG A 19 37.62 3.04 22.20
C ARG A 19 36.71 4.19 21.75
N LYS A 20 36.66 4.45 20.44
CA LYS A 20 35.81 5.50 19.87
C LYS A 20 34.37 5.22 20.32
N ASN A 21 33.74 6.22 20.92
CA ASN A 21 32.35 6.15 21.40
C ASN A 21 31.42 5.57 20.31
N LEU A 22 30.62 4.55 20.65
CA LEU A 22 29.68 3.91 19.72
C LEU A 22 28.75 4.93 19.06
N LEU A 23 28.28 5.93 19.80
CA LEU A 23 27.45 7.00 19.25
C LEU A 23 28.18 7.82 18.18
N LEU A 24 29.44 8.17 18.41
CA LEU A 24 30.26 8.89 17.43
C LEU A 24 30.50 8.04 16.17
N GLN A 25 30.68 6.73 16.32
CA GLN A 25 30.81 5.82 15.19
C GLN A 25 29.51 5.71 14.40
N THR A 26 28.38 5.50 15.07
CA THR A 26 27.04 5.45 14.45
C THR A 26 26.73 6.74 13.71
N TRP A 27 27.03 7.89 14.30
CA TRP A 27 26.85 9.19 13.66
C TRP A 27 27.76 9.41 12.46
N SER A 28 29.00 8.93 12.52
CA SER A 28 29.93 8.95 11.39
C SER A 28 29.42 8.10 10.23
N ASP A 29 28.98 6.88 10.52
CA ASP A 29 28.41 5.94 9.52
C ASP A 29 27.13 6.51 8.90
N PHE A 30 26.27 7.15 9.71
CA PHE A 30 25.08 7.84 9.24
C PHE A 30 25.42 8.96 8.25
N LYS A 31 26.32 9.87 8.64
CA LYS A 31 26.74 11.00 7.78
C LYS A 31 27.39 10.52 6.48
N ALA A 32 28.18 9.44 6.53
CA ALA A 32 28.82 8.87 5.36
C ALA A 32 27.78 8.35 4.36
N ALA A 33 26.88 7.47 4.80
CA ALA A 33 25.85 6.89 3.93
C ALA A 33 24.86 7.95 3.38
N ALA A 34 24.38 8.85 4.24
CA ALA A 34 23.49 9.93 3.83
C ALA A 34 24.18 10.90 2.85
N GLY A 35 25.46 11.22 3.10
CA GLY A 35 26.26 12.06 2.21
C GLY A 35 26.53 11.42 0.85
N ALA A 36 26.73 10.10 0.79
CA ALA A 36 26.89 9.36 -0.46
C ALA A 36 25.59 9.31 -1.27
N PHE A 37 24.46 9.09 -0.60
CA PHE A 37 23.14 9.15 -1.22
C PHE A 37 22.87 10.54 -1.83
N TYR A 38 22.96 11.60 -1.02
CA TYR A 38 22.63 12.97 -1.45
C TYR A 38 23.57 13.51 -2.55
N ARG A 39 24.86 13.14 -2.53
CA ARG A 39 25.84 13.59 -3.53
C ARG A 39 25.89 12.72 -4.80
N THR A 40 24.93 11.80 -4.96
CA THR A 40 24.79 11.00 -6.18
C THR A 40 24.59 11.90 -7.39
N GLU A 41 25.25 11.57 -8.51
CA GLU A 41 25.17 12.37 -9.73
C GLU A 41 23.72 12.49 -10.22
N GLY A 42 23.26 13.73 -10.41
CA GLY A 42 21.92 14.02 -10.92
C GLY A 42 20.78 13.80 -9.93
N PHE A 43 21.04 13.70 -8.61
CA PHE A 43 20.02 13.50 -7.57
C PHE A 43 18.72 14.30 -7.81
N TRP A 44 18.84 15.64 -7.88
CA TRP A 44 17.68 16.53 -8.10
C TRP A 44 17.00 16.31 -9.45
N LYS A 45 17.76 16.05 -10.51
CA LYS A 45 17.21 15.74 -11.84
C LYS A 45 16.29 14.51 -11.78
N TYR A 46 16.74 13.43 -11.14
CA TYR A 46 15.97 12.19 -11.04
C TYR A 46 14.80 12.32 -10.08
N LEU A 47 14.95 13.07 -8.98
CA LEU A 47 13.86 13.38 -8.07
C LEU A 47 12.75 14.16 -8.79
N CYS A 48 13.09 15.26 -9.50
CA CYS A 48 12.13 16.04 -10.27
C CYS A 48 11.50 15.23 -11.40
N PHE A 49 12.25 14.32 -12.03
CA PHE A 49 11.73 13.45 -13.07
C PHE A 49 10.71 12.43 -12.51
N ALA A 50 10.99 11.81 -11.36
CA ALA A 50 10.03 10.95 -10.67
C ALA A 50 8.75 11.73 -10.31
N PHE A 51 8.92 12.92 -9.74
CA PHE A 51 7.83 13.82 -9.37
C PHE A 51 6.95 14.14 -10.58
N PHE A 52 7.56 14.47 -11.72
CA PHE A 52 6.83 14.77 -12.94
C PHE A 52 6.02 13.57 -13.46
N ILE A 53 6.57 12.36 -13.42
CA ILE A 53 5.82 11.16 -13.85
C ILE A 53 4.65 10.89 -12.90
N TYR A 54 4.85 11.01 -11.58
CA TYR A 54 3.76 10.87 -10.63
C TYR A 54 2.68 11.93 -10.84
N LEU A 55 3.07 13.19 -11.03
CA LEU A 55 2.15 14.28 -11.36
C LEU A 55 1.32 13.96 -12.60
N LEU A 56 1.95 13.47 -13.67
CA LEU A 56 1.26 13.05 -14.89
C LEU A 56 0.30 11.88 -14.64
N GLY A 57 0.65 10.95 -13.75
CA GLY A 57 -0.24 9.85 -13.33
C GLY A 57 -1.47 10.34 -12.56
N ILE A 58 -1.29 11.28 -11.63
CA ILE A 58 -2.37 11.74 -10.74
C ILE A 58 -3.14 12.95 -11.26
N THR A 59 -2.78 13.50 -12.43
CA THR A 59 -3.44 14.70 -12.98
C THR A 59 -4.95 14.52 -13.10
N ALA A 60 -5.42 13.36 -13.58
CA ALA A 60 -6.85 13.08 -13.66
C ALA A 60 -7.52 12.94 -12.29
N ILE A 61 -6.81 12.45 -11.26
CA ILE A 61 -7.32 12.33 -9.88
C ILE A 61 -7.51 13.72 -9.28
N ILE A 62 -6.51 14.60 -9.43
CA ILE A 62 -6.60 16.01 -9.01
C ILE A 62 -7.77 16.70 -9.73
N ARG A 63 -7.86 16.53 -11.05
CA ARG A 63 -8.94 17.12 -11.87
C ARG A 63 -10.32 16.55 -11.53
N ALA A 64 -10.40 15.33 -11.01
CA ALA A 64 -11.67 14.71 -10.63
C ALA A 64 -12.36 15.48 -9.50
N ASP A 65 -11.58 16.18 -8.67
CA ASP A 65 -12.09 17.03 -7.61
C ASP A 65 -13.12 16.27 -6.73
N VAL A 66 -12.77 15.07 -6.28
CA VAL A 66 -13.65 14.25 -5.41
C VAL A 66 -13.21 14.36 -3.94
N TYR A 67 -14.17 14.45 -3.02
CA TYR A 67 -13.96 14.16 -1.61
C TYR A 67 -14.06 12.65 -1.41
N TYR A 68 -12.92 11.99 -1.23
CA TYR A 68 -12.84 10.54 -1.20
C TYR A 68 -13.14 10.01 0.21
N ILE A 69 -14.15 9.13 0.31
CA ILE A 69 -14.61 8.50 1.57
C ILE A 69 -14.85 9.50 2.72
N ASP A 70 -13.93 9.61 3.67
CA ASP A 70 -14.02 10.42 4.88
C ASP A 70 -13.60 11.88 4.66
N ASP A 71 -12.99 12.20 3.50
CA ASP A 71 -12.63 13.58 3.16
C ASP A 71 -13.86 14.51 3.18
N TRP A 72 -15.06 13.98 2.92
CA TRP A 72 -16.32 14.74 2.99
C TRP A 72 -16.59 15.25 4.42
N GLY A 73 -16.40 14.38 5.41
CA GLY A 73 -16.55 14.74 6.83
C GLY A 73 -15.47 15.71 7.27
N ARG A 74 -14.23 15.49 6.85
CA ARG A 74 -13.09 16.37 7.15
C ARG A 74 -13.24 17.74 6.50
N GLY A 75 -13.72 17.83 5.27
CA GLY A 75 -13.97 19.10 4.58
C GLY A 75 -15.10 19.91 5.19
N VAL A 76 -16.12 19.26 5.77
CA VAL A 76 -17.28 19.93 6.37
C VAL A 76 -17.10 20.25 7.86
N ILE A 77 -16.42 19.39 8.62
CA ILE A 77 -16.29 19.48 10.08
C ILE A 77 -14.88 19.90 10.51
N GLY A 78 -13.85 19.53 9.75
CA GLY A 78 -12.45 19.83 10.07
C GLY A 78 -11.82 18.92 11.12
N TYR A 79 -12.36 17.72 11.36
CA TYR A 79 -11.83 16.78 12.35
C TYR A 79 -10.56 16.04 11.88
N LYS A 80 -9.77 15.54 12.83
CA LYS A 80 -8.50 14.84 12.58
C LYS A 80 -8.57 13.33 12.73
N GLU A 81 -9.00 12.81 13.88
CA GLU A 81 -9.21 11.38 14.17
C GLU A 81 -8.04 10.41 13.86
N TRP A 82 -6.85 10.87 13.44
CA TRP A 82 -5.69 9.98 13.22
C TRP A 82 -5.19 9.36 14.53
N ASP A 83 -5.38 10.05 15.66
CA ASP A 83 -5.11 9.57 17.00
C ASP A 83 -6.01 8.39 17.40
N ASN A 84 -7.24 8.31 16.87
CA ASN A 84 -8.10 7.13 17.01
C ASN A 84 -7.44 5.87 16.42
N PHE A 85 -6.53 6.03 15.46
CA PHE A 85 -5.74 4.95 14.85
C PHE A 85 -4.31 4.87 15.40
N SER A 86 -4.02 5.57 16.50
CA SER A 86 -2.67 5.71 17.07
C SER A 86 -1.63 6.26 16.08
N ARG A 87 -2.07 7.01 15.06
CA ARG A 87 -1.22 7.63 14.02
C ARG A 87 -0.79 9.03 14.46
N TYR A 88 -0.02 9.09 15.54
CA TYR A 88 0.34 10.36 16.17
C TYR A 88 1.22 11.26 15.28
N ILE A 89 2.09 10.69 14.43
CA ILE A 89 2.88 11.51 13.49
C ILE A 89 1.92 12.20 12.50
N SER A 90 0.96 11.46 11.95
CA SER A 90 -0.05 12.04 11.05
C SER A 90 -0.85 13.14 11.75
N TYR A 91 -1.26 12.91 13.01
CA TYR A 91 -1.99 13.89 13.81
C TYR A 91 -1.21 15.21 13.95
N TYR A 92 0.04 15.17 14.41
CA TYR A 92 0.84 16.40 14.61
C TYR A 92 1.26 17.04 13.28
N LEU A 93 1.65 16.24 12.29
CA LEU A 93 2.06 16.75 10.98
C LEU A 93 0.87 17.34 10.22
N SER A 94 -0.36 16.88 10.48
CA SER A 94 -1.57 17.52 9.95
C SER A 94 -1.77 18.93 10.48
N SER A 95 -1.50 19.17 11.76
CA SER A 95 -1.55 20.52 12.32
C SER A 95 -0.54 21.44 11.66
N LEU A 96 0.69 20.94 11.42
CA LEU A 96 1.71 21.71 10.74
C LEU A 96 1.34 21.98 9.27
N MET A 97 0.87 20.95 8.56
CA MET A 97 0.55 21.05 7.13
C MET A 97 -0.59 22.04 6.86
N HIS A 98 -1.59 22.08 7.74
CA HIS A 98 -2.74 22.98 7.63
C HIS A 98 -2.54 24.31 8.36
N MET A 99 -1.45 24.43 9.14
CA MET A 99 -1.18 25.55 10.06
C MET A 99 -2.33 25.83 11.04
N ASP A 100 -3.13 24.80 11.36
CA ASP A 100 -4.30 24.90 12.24
C ASP A 100 -4.63 23.53 12.88
N VAL A 101 -5.34 23.56 14.02
CA VAL A 101 -5.90 22.38 14.66
C VAL A 101 -7.15 21.88 13.91
N VAL A 102 -7.90 22.78 13.27
CA VAL A 102 -9.06 22.44 12.43
C VAL A 102 -8.60 22.24 10.98
N LEU A 103 -8.96 21.11 10.38
CA LEU A 103 -8.58 20.84 8.99
C LEU A 103 -9.38 21.70 8.02
N SER A 104 -8.67 22.28 7.05
CA SER A 104 -9.24 22.92 5.87
C SER A 104 -8.81 22.16 4.62
N ASP A 105 -9.64 22.10 3.58
CA ASP A 105 -9.23 21.45 2.34
C ASP A 105 -8.18 22.31 1.61
N ILE A 106 -6.92 21.86 1.64
CA ILE A 106 -5.78 22.49 0.97
C ILE A 106 -5.35 21.72 -0.29
N ALA A 107 -6.14 20.75 -0.76
CA ALA A 107 -5.85 20.06 -2.01
C ALA A 107 -5.71 21.06 -3.18
N PRO A 108 -4.79 20.85 -4.14
CA PRO A 108 -3.98 19.65 -4.35
C PRO A 108 -2.62 19.63 -3.62
N LEU A 109 -2.38 20.53 -2.67
CA LEU A 109 -1.08 20.66 -1.99
C LEU A 109 -0.69 19.35 -1.27
N THR A 110 -1.65 18.68 -0.64
CA THR A 110 -1.44 17.38 0.01
C THR A 110 -0.99 16.31 -0.97
N GLN A 111 -1.64 16.17 -2.13
CA GLN A 111 -1.21 15.22 -3.16
C GLN A 111 0.18 15.58 -3.70
N PHE A 112 0.53 16.87 -3.83
CA PHE A 112 1.88 17.28 -4.24
C PHE A 112 2.94 16.87 -3.21
N VAL A 113 2.67 17.03 -1.92
CA VAL A 113 3.58 16.54 -0.86
C VAL A 113 3.69 15.03 -0.91
N ALA A 114 2.57 14.32 -1.09
CA ALA A 114 2.54 12.86 -1.18
C ALA A 114 3.44 12.35 -2.33
N ILE A 115 3.29 12.86 -3.55
CA ILE A 115 4.15 12.46 -4.67
C ILE A 115 5.61 12.91 -4.47
N GLY A 116 5.87 13.96 -3.68
CA GLY A 116 7.20 14.32 -3.22
C GLY A 116 7.86 13.22 -2.39
N PHE A 117 7.15 12.67 -1.40
CA PHE A 117 7.62 11.53 -0.62
C PHE A 117 7.81 10.27 -1.47
N LEU A 118 6.88 9.96 -2.37
CA LEU A 118 7.00 8.81 -3.29
C LEU A 118 8.16 8.96 -4.27
N SER A 119 8.45 10.19 -4.72
CA SER A 119 9.61 10.49 -5.56
C SER A 119 10.90 10.22 -4.80
N LEU A 120 10.97 10.61 -3.53
CA LEU A 120 12.13 10.34 -2.69
C LEU A 120 12.28 8.83 -2.42
N ALA A 121 11.18 8.13 -2.11
CA ALA A 121 11.18 6.67 -1.96
C ALA A 121 11.67 5.96 -3.23
N SER A 122 11.20 6.39 -4.41
CA SER A 122 11.69 5.92 -5.71
C SER A 122 13.20 6.09 -5.88
N VAL A 123 13.74 7.28 -5.58
CA VAL A 123 15.18 7.55 -5.66
C VAL A 123 15.96 6.68 -4.68
N ILE A 124 15.46 6.49 -3.46
CA ILE A 124 16.08 5.63 -2.44
C ILE A 124 16.14 4.18 -2.94
N VAL A 125 15.00 3.61 -3.37
CA VAL A 125 14.94 2.20 -3.80
C VAL A 125 15.86 1.97 -5.00
N VAL A 126 15.84 2.85 -6.01
CA VAL A 126 16.75 2.73 -7.17
C VAL A 126 18.20 2.83 -6.72
N TRP A 127 18.54 3.80 -5.88
CA TRP A 127 19.89 3.98 -5.38
C TRP A 127 20.36 2.75 -4.59
N SER A 128 19.59 2.27 -3.62
CA SER A 128 19.95 1.16 -2.73
C SER A 128 20.11 -0.14 -3.50
N VAL A 129 19.19 -0.47 -4.41
CA VAL A 129 19.31 -1.69 -5.24
C VAL A 129 20.58 -1.61 -6.09
N ARG A 130 20.82 -0.48 -6.78
CA ARG A 130 22.01 -0.32 -7.62
C ARG A 130 23.30 -0.20 -6.81
N GLU A 131 23.25 0.27 -5.57
CA GLU A 131 24.40 0.31 -4.68
C GLU A 131 24.88 -1.13 -4.39
N VAL A 132 23.98 -2.00 -3.96
CA VAL A 132 24.29 -3.39 -3.60
C VAL A 132 24.71 -4.22 -4.82
N ILE A 133 23.98 -4.15 -5.95
CA ILE A 133 24.27 -4.96 -7.15
C ILE A 133 25.69 -4.74 -7.70
N TRP A 134 26.18 -3.50 -7.61
CA TRP A 134 27.45 -3.07 -8.19
C TRP A 134 28.58 -2.92 -7.17
N LYS A 135 28.35 -3.19 -5.89
CA LYS A 135 29.42 -3.19 -4.90
C LYS A 135 30.16 -4.53 -4.96
N ASN A 136 31.49 -4.47 -5.11
CA ASN A 136 32.34 -5.62 -4.80
C ASN A 136 32.67 -5.56 -3.31
N GLU A 137 32.47 -6.65 -2.57
CA GLU A 137 32.71 -6.66 -1.12
C GLU A 137 34.17 -6.40 -0.72
N THR A 138 35.12 -6.60 -1.63
CA THR A 138 36.53 -6.28 -1.42
C THR A 138 36.80 -4.77 -1.41
N SER A 139 35.87 -3.96 -1.90
CA SER A 139 35.89 -2.52 -1.76
C SER A 139 35.57 -2.17 -0.30
N ARG A 140 36.61 -2.05 0.53
CA ARG A 140 36.50 -1.23 1.73
C ARG A 140 35.97 0.13 1.28
N TRP A 141 35.11 0.75 2.09
CA TRP A 141 34.88 2.19 2.02
C TRP A 141 36.19 2.87 2.44
N GLU A 142 37.24 2.69 1.64
CA GLU A 142 38.50 3.38 1.81
C GLU A 142 38.23 4.79 1.32
N ALA A 143 38.15 5.71 2.29
CA ALA A 143 38.29 7.17 2.36
C ALA A 143 38.31 8.05 1.09
N GLN A 144 38.43 7.50 -0.10
CA GLN A 144 38.27 8.11 -1.41
C GLN A 144 37.06 7.47 -2.12
N GLU A 145 35.87 7.60 -1.54
CA GLU A 145 34.66 7.49 -2.37
C GLU A 145 34.80 8.48 -3.51
N ILE A 146 34.67 8.01 -4.75
CA ILE A 146 34.65 8.88 -5.92
C ILE A 146 33.44 9.82 -5.76
N PRO A 147 33.65 11.13 -5.59
CA PRO A 147 32.55 12.08 -5.57
C PRO A 147 31.76 11.94 -6.88
N HIS A 148 30.43 11.95 -6.82
CA HIS A 148 29.53 11.88 -7.98
C HIS A 148 29.48 10.53 -8.71
N LYS A 149 29.22 9.44 -7.98
CA LYS A 149 28.93 8.14 -8.60
C LYS A 149 27.55 8.13 -9.26
N LYS A 150 27.45 7.61 -10.49
CA LYS A 150 26.18 7.50 -11.23
C LYS A 150 25.37 6.27 -10.81
N ARG A 151 24.64 6.38 -9.70
CA ARG A 151 23.72 5.34 -9.19
C ARG A 151 22.29 5.45 -9.67
N LEU A 152 21.90 6.57 -10.26
CA LEU A 152 20.55 6.79 -10.77
C LEU A 152 20.53 6.79 -12.30
N THR A 153 19.45 6.28 -12.88
CA THR A 153 19.18 6.29 -14.32
C THR A 153 17.71 6.60 -14.57
N ILE A 154 17.41 7.17 -15.74
CA ILE A 154 16.03 7.46 -16.16
C ILE A 154 15.20 6.17 -16.17
N LEU A 155 15.74 5.09 -16.73
CA LEU A 155 15.07 3.80 -16.77
C LEU A 155 14.85 3.20 -15.37
N GLY A 156 15.78 3.42 -14.43
CA GLY A 156 15.59 3.02 -13.03
C GLY A 156 14.45 3.77 -12.36
N ILE A 157 14.31 5.07 -12.63
CA ILE A 157 13.17 5.87 -12.14
C ILE A 157 11.85 5.45 -12.80
N ILE A 158 11.86 5.16 -14.11
CA ILE A 158 10.68 4.59 -14.80
C ILE A 158 10.28 3.26 -14.16
N ALA A 159 11.26 2.43 -13.80
CA ALA A 159 11.05 1.14 -13.15
C ALA A 159 10.51 1.25 -11.71
N SER A 160 10.71 2.39 -11.02
CA SER A 160 10.24 2.59 -9.65
C SER A 160 8.82 3.15 -9.56
N ILE A 161 8.21 3.56 -10.68
CA ILE A 161 6.86 4.13 -10.71
C ILE A 161 5.76 3.25 -10.07
N PRO A 162 5.80 1.90 -10.11
CA PRO A 162 4.82 1.08 -9.40
C PRO A 162 4.68 1.38 -7.91
N ILE A 163 5.70 1.97 -7.26
CA ILE A 163 5.64 2.40 -5.85
C ILE A 163 4.44 3.32 -5.59
N GLY A 164 4.16 4.26 -6.50
CA GLY A 164 3.13 5.28 -6.29
C GLY A 164 1.95 5.22 -7.27
N LEU A 165 2.12 4.61 -8.44
CA LEU A 165 1.03 4.46 -9.42
C LEU A 165 0.46 3.04 -9.50
N SER A 166 0.83 2.14 -8.58
CA SER A 166 0.09 0.88 -8.45
C SER A 166 -1.38 1.20 -8.15
N PRO A 167 -2.35 0.48 -8.75
CA PRO A 167 -3.78 0.71 -8.50
C PRO A 167 -4.15 0.71 -7.02
N TYR A 168 -3.45 -0.08 -6.21
CA TYR A 168 -3.58 -0.12 -4.75
C TYR A 168 -3.16 1.20 -4.08
N PHE A 169 -2.07 1.81 -4.50
CA PHE A 169 -1.61 3.11 -3.97
C PHE A 169 -2.41 4.31 -4.50
N LEU A 170 -3.05 4.19 -5.67
CA LEU A 170 -3.90 5.25 -6.20
C LEU A 170 -5.12 5.54 -5.32
N GLU A 171 -5.60 4.55 -4.55
CA GLU A 171 -6.62 4.79 -3.54
C GLU A 171 -6.12 5.78 -2.48
N GLU A 172 -4.88 5.62 -2.02
CA GLU A 172 -4.27 6.52 -1.04
C GLU A 172 -4.10 7.95 -1.59
N LEU A 173 -3.71 8.08 -2.86
CA LEU A 173 -3.55 9.38 -3.52
C LEU A 173 -4.89 10.07 -3.81
N SER A 174 -6.01 9.36 -3.67
CA SER A 174 -7.34 9.94 -3.85
C SER A 174 -7.81 10.71 -2.62
N PHE A 175 -7.26 10.42 -1.43
CA PHE A 175 -7.57 11.17 -0.21
C PHE A 175 -6.93 12.56 -0.25
N ARG A 176 -7.75 13.59 -0.04
CA ARG A 176 -7.30 14.97 0.04
C ARG A 176 -6.57 15.28 1.34
N PHE A 177 -6.92 14.62 2.43
CA PHE A 177 -6.33 14.91 3.74
C PHE A 177 -5.22 13.91 4.11
N ASP A 178 -5.44 12.61 3.84
CA ASP A 178 -4.57 11.54 4.34
C ASP A 178 -3.34 11.27 3.46
N SER A 179 -3.40 11.60 2.16
CA SER A 179 -2.38 11.19 1.17
C SER A 179 -0.92 11.52 1.53
N PRO A 180 -0.56 12.67 2.15
CA PRO A 180 0.83 12.93 2.53
C PRO A 180 1.36 11.94 3.56
N TYR A 181 0.53 11.53 4.52
CA TYR A 181 0.96 10.71 5.64
C TYR A 181 1.05 9.23 5.26
N MET A 182 0.17 8.77 4.37
CA MET A 182 0.27 7.43 3.79
C MET A 182 1.46 7.32 2.82
N ALA A 183 1.78 8.37 2.05
CA ALA A 183 3.04 8.40 1.30
C ALA A 183 4.29 8.50 2.19
N LEU A 184 4.19 9.17 3.35
CA LEU A 184 5.28 9.26 4.32
C LEU A 184 5.60 7.90 4.96
N SER A 185 4.62 7.03 5.18
CA SER A 185 4.86 5.68 5.71
C SER A 185 5.67 4.83 4.73
N VAL A 186 5.40 4.94 3.42
CA VAL A 186 6.21 4.32 2.35
C VAL A 186 7.65 4.83 2.38
N LEU A 187 7.83 6.14 2.56
CA LEU A 187 9.16 6.74 2.68
C LEU A 187 9.89 6.21 3.91
N PHE A 188 9.24 6.15 5.08
CA PHE A 188 9.82 5.54 6.27
C PHE A 188 10.26 4.10 6.00
N SER A 189 9.42 3.28 5.36
CA SER A 189 9.78 1.88 5.06
C SER A 189 10.91 1.72 4.03
N THR A 190 11.36 2.77 3.34
CA THR A 190 12.46 2.70 2.36
C THR A 190 13.76 3.33 2.83
N ILE A 191 13.72 4.35 3.71
CA ILE A 191 14.91 5.05 4.26
C ILE A 191 15.99 4.11 4.85
N PRO A 192 15.67 3.04 5.62
CA PRO A 192 16.68 2.19 6.25
C PRO A 192 17.67 1.60 5.25
N PHE A 193 17.22 1.32 4.02
CA PHE A 193 18.03 0.70 2.98
C PHE A 193 19.09 1.64 2.36
N ILE A 194 19.11 2.93 2.72
CA ILE A 194 20.27 3.81 2.47
C ILE A 194 21.49 3.29 3.25
N PHE A 195 21.26 2.72 4.43
CA PHE A 195 22.29 2.35 5.40
C PHE A 195 22.63 0.85 5.38
N ILE A 196 22.19 0.10 4.36
CA ILE A 196 22.33 -1.37 4.30
C ILE A 196 23.78 -1.88 4.50
N HIS A 197 24.78 -1.06 4.14
CA HIS A 197 26.19 -1.40 4.30
C HIS A 197 26.80 -0.91 5.63
N HIS A 198 26.06 -0.15 6.42
CA HIS A 198 26.49 0.50 7.65
C HIS A 198 25.57 0.09 8.80
N ILE A 199 25.75 -1.16 9.27
CA ILE A 199 24.83 -1.79 10.24
C ILE A 199 24.60 -0.95 11.52
N ARG A 200 25.60 -0.18 11.96
CA ARG A 200 25.49 0.70 13.14
C ARG A 200 24.50 1.84 12.94
N ALA A 201 24.43 2.39 11.73
CA ALA A 201 23.43 3.39 11.36
C ALA A 201 22.10 2.75 10.96
N TYR A 202 22.15 1.59 10.29
CA TYR A 202 20.96 0.83 9.89
C TYR A 202 20.05 0.50 11.06
N ILE A 203 20.59 0.02 12.19
CA ILE A 203 19.80 -0.42 13.35
C ILE A 203 18.89 0.69 13.90
N PRO A 204 19.41 1.84 14.38
CA PRO A 204 18.56 2.90 14.92
C PRO A 204 17.65 3.51 13.87
N VAL A 205 18.10 3.63 12.61
CA VAL A 205 17.28 4.18 11.53
C VAL A 205 16.12 3.23 11.19
N SER A 206 16.36 1.93 11.04
CA SER A 206 15.33 0.90 10.81
C SER A 206 14.30 0.93 11.93
N PHE A 207 14.71 0.84 13.20
CA PHE A 207 13.80 0.90 14.33
C PHE A 207 12.92 2.17 14.33
N LEU A 208 13.52 3.35 14.16
CA LEU A 208 12.79 4.62 14.13
C LEU A 208 11.85 4.73 12.93
N CYS A 209 12.27 4.21 11.77
CA CYS A 209 11.45 4.22 10.56
C CYS A 209 10.28 3.23 10.65
N SER A 210 10.48 2.02 11.16
CA SER A 210 9.38 1.07 11.37
C SER A 210 8.36 1.62 12.37
N LEU A 211 8.81 2.28 13.44
CA LEU A 211 7.93 2.99 14.37
C LEU A 211 7.22 4.18 13.69
N GLY A 212 7.95 4.94 12.88
CA GLY A 212 7.41 6.05 12.09
C GLY A 212 6.31 5.61 11.11
N MET A 213 6.51 4.47 10.44
CA MET A 213 5.51 3.82 9.58
C MET A 213 4.26 3.45 10.40
N CYS A 214 4.42 2.85 11.58
CA CYS A 214 3.27 2.49 12.42
C CYS A 214 2.47 3.72 12.89
N MET A 215 3.15 4.83 13.18
CA MET A 215 2.53 6.09 13.63
C MET A 215 2.08 7.01 12.47
N THR A 216 2.24 6.58 11.21
CA THR A 216 1.74 7.29 10.03
C THR A 216 0.67 6.48 9.31
N TYR A 217 1.01 5.29 8.81
CA TYR A 217 0.09 4.38 8.15
C TYR A 217 0.60 2.93 8.17
N GLN A 218 -0.11 2.07 8.91
CA GLN A 218 0.31 0.69 9.20
C GLN A 218 0.28 -0.24 7.98
N ALA A 219 -0.47 0.08 6.92
CA ALA A 219 -0.54 -0.80 5.74
C ALA A 219 0.78 -0.90 4.96
N SER A 220 1.69 0.06 5.17
CA SER A 220 3.05 0.04 4.63
C SER A 220 3.94 -1.03 5.27
N SER A 221 3.46 -1.79 6.25
CA SER A 221 4.24 -2.74 7.04
C SER A 221 4.89 -3.86 6.20
N GLY A 222 4.25 -4.29 5.11
CA GLY A 222 4.80 -5.30 4.21
C GLY A 222 6.06 -4.85 3.44
N ILE A 223 6.26 -3.53 3.29
CA ILE A 223 7.34 -2.96 2.46
C ILE A 223 8.72 -3.34 3.00
N GLU A 224 8.94 -3.19 4.31
CA GLU A 224 10.25 -3.46 4.92
C GLU A 224 10.59 -4.96 4.80
N LEU A 225 9.61 -5.84 5.01
CA LEU A 225 9.76 -7.28 4.89
C LEU A 225 10.18 -7.70 3.47
N ILE A 226 9.48 -7.16 2.47
CA ILE A 226 9.80 -7.38 1.05
C ILE A 226 11.21 -6.90 0.73
N MET A 227 11.57 -5.70 1.19
CA MET A 227 12.87 -5.11 0.90
C MET A 227 14.00 -5.94 1.54
N VAL A 228 13.84 -6.40 2.79
CA VAL A 228 14.79 -7.31 3.45
C VAL A 228 14.94 -8.62 2.69
N LEU A 229 13.83 -9.26 2.30
CA LEU A 229 13.84 -10.49 1.51
C LEU A 229 14.58 -10.30 0.18
N PHE A 230 14.30 -9.20 -0.50
CA PHE A 230 14.89 -8.90 -1.81
C PHE A 230 16.38 -8.57 -1.72
N PHE A 231 16.81 -7.78 -0.73
CA PHE A 231 18.22 -7.49 -0.52
C PHE A 231 19.00 -8.74 -0.08
N ALA A 232 18.41 -9.60 0.75
CA ALA A 232 19.01 -10.88 1.09
C ALA A 232 19.24 -11.74 -0.16
N PHE A 233 18.27 -11.76 -1.08
CA PHE A 233 18.44 -12.40 -2.38
C PHE A 233 19.58 -11.78 -3.20
N ILE A 234 19.67 -10.46 -3.32
CA ILE A 234 20.79 -9.82 -4.04
C ILE A 234 22.12 -10.19 -3.39
N MET A 235 22.20 -10.15 -2.05
CA MET A 235 23.42 -10.49 -1.30
C MET A 235 23.88 -11.92 -1.59
N LEU A 236 22.96 -12.89 -1.61
CA LEU A 236 23.27 -14.29 -1.92
C LEU A 236 23.56 -14.54 -3.40
N ASN A 237 22.77 -13.93 -4.29
CA ASN A 237 22.80 -14.27 -5.71
C ASN A 237 23.85 -13.47 -6.49
N GLN A 238 24.04 -12.20 -6.17
CA GLN A 238 24.83 -11.26 -6.97
C GLN A 238 26.10 -10.74 -6.31
N THR A 239 26.24 -10.89 -5.00
CA THR A 239 27.42 -10.43 -4.25
C THR A 239 28.21 -11.59 -3.66
N ASN A 240 29.40 -11.28 -3.12
CA ASN A 240 30.23 -12.26 -2.41
C ASN A 240 30.04 -12.19 -0.88
N ALA A 241 28.93 -11.60 -0.40
CA ALA A 241 28.60 -11.44 1.03
C ALA A 241 28.62 -12.74 1.83
N GLY A 242 28.29 -13.84 1.16
CA GLY A 242 28.18 -15.13 1.80
C GLY A 242 26.95 -15.22 2.72
N ILE A 243 26.71 -16.44 3.21
CA ILE A 243 25.53 -16.80 3.98
C ILE A 243 25.51 -16.07 5.32
N LYS A 244 26.65 -16.04 6.01
CA LYS A 244 26.76 -15.48 7.36
C LYS A 244 26.34 -14.01 7.42
N LYS A 245 26.84 -13.16 6.51
CA LYS A 245 26.47 -11.74 6.47
C LYS A 245 25.01 -11.54 6.10
N THR A 246 24.51 -12.32 5.14
CA THR A 246 23.10 -12.25 4.74
C THR A 246 22.17 -12.63 5.88
N PHE A 247 22.49 -13.71 6.60
CA PHE A 247 21.73 -14.16 7.75
C PHE A 247 21.74 -13.11 8.88
N ILE A 248 22.90 -12.51 9.18
CA ILE A 248 23.00 -11.41 10.15
C ILE A 248 22.11 -10.23 9.73
N PHE A 249 22.14 -9.85 8.45
CA PHE A 249 21.29 -8.77 7.94
C PHE A 249 19.79 -9.07 8.12
N ILE A 250 19.34 -10.28 7.78
CA ILE A 250 17.95 -10.71 7.96
C ILE A 250 17.58 -10.65 9.45
N CYS A 251 18.35 -11.31 10.32
CA CYS A 251 18.04 -11.37 11.75
C CYS A 251 18.02 -9.99 12.40
N VAL A 252 18.98 -9.12 12.08
CA VAL A 252 19.00 -7.75 12.62
C VAL A 252 17.79 -6.95 12.13
N SER A 253 17.42 -7.08 10.85
CA SER A 253 16.26 -6.36 10.30
C SER A 253 14.96 -6.84 10.91
N LEU A 254 14.74 -8.16 10.98
CA LEU A 254 13.55 -8.75 11.58
C LEU A 254 13.44 -8.43 13.07
N PHE A 255 14.56 -8.44 13.80
CA PHE A 255 14.58 -8.06 15.21
C PHE A 255 14.19 -6.59 15.41
N ASN A 256 14.76 -5.66 14.64
CA ASN A 256 14.42 -4.23 14.73
C ASN A 256 12.95 -3.99 14.38
N TYR A 257 12.47 -4.62 13.32
CA TYR A 257 11.09 -4.52 12.88
C TYR A 257 10.12 -5.05 13.95
N ALA A 258 10.39 -6.24 14.50
CA ALA A 258 9.58 -6.82 15.58
C ALA A 258 9.64 -5.99 16.87
N LEU A 259 10.81 -5.45 17.22
CA LEU A 259 10.97 -4.56 18.36
C LEU A 259 10.14 -3.27 18.19
N ALA A 260 10.18 -2.66 17.00
CA ALA A 260 9.38 -1.47 16.71
C ALA A 260 7.87 -1.76 16.74
N LEU A 261 7.43 -2.89 16.17
CA LEU A 261 6.03 -3.34 16.27
C LEU A 261 5.62 -3.62 17.71
N GLY A 262 6.49 -4.23 18.52
CA GLY A 262 6.24 -4.47 19.94
C GLY A 262 6.11 -3.18 20.72
N VAL A 263 7.03 -2.23 20.53
CA VAL A 263 6.94 -0.88 21.11
C VAL A 263 5.64 -0.20 20.68
N PHE A 264 5.30 -0.26 19.39
CA PHE A 264 4.05 0.30 18.91
C PHE A 264 2.84 -0.34 19.60
N LYS A 265 2.71 -1.68 19.56
CA LYS A 265 1.57 -2.43 20.08
C LYS A 265 1.37 -2.26 21.59
N PHE A 266 2.46 -2.28 22.37
CA PHE A 266 2.38 -2.32 23.84
C PHE A 266 2.55 -0.97 24.52
N ILE A 267 3.17 0.02 23.86
CA ILE A 267 3.47 1.33 24.46
C ILE A 267 2.67 2.45 23.78
N VAL A 268 2.53 2.43 22.45
CA VAL A 268 1.95 3.54 21.68
C VAL A 268 0.45 3.32 21.38
N MET A 269 0.08 2.10 21.01
CA MET A 269 -1.22 1.78 20.47
C MET A 269 -2.29 1.78 21.58
N ARG A 270 -3.40 2.46 21.31
CA ARG A 270 -4.61 2.43 22.15
C ARG A 270 -5.68 1.57 21.47
N PRO A 271 -6.58 0.91 22.23
CA PRO A 271 -7.70 0.19 21.64
C PRO A 271 -8.50 1.10 20.72
N PHE A 272 -8.81 0.64 19.50
CA PHE A 272 -9.56 1.45 18.53
C PHE A 272 -11.00 1.69 18.99
N ALA A 273 -11.55 2.86 18.68
CA ALA A 273 -12.97 3.16 18.81
C ALA A 273 -13.81 2.65 17.61
N HIS A 274 -13.19 2.20 16.51
CA HIS A 274 -13.87 1.87 15.25
C HIS A 274 -13.68 0.42 14.78
N LYS A 275 -14.74 -0.17 14.20
CA LYS A 275 -14.83 -1.56 13.69
C LYS A 275 -14.20 -1.79 12.29
N GLN A 276 -13.39 -0.87 11.75
CA GLN A 276 -12.94 -0.94 10.34
C GLN A 276 -11.90 -2.05 10.05
N ALA A 277 -11.13 -2.43 11.05
CA ALA A 277 -10.22 -3.58 11.04
C ALA A 277 -9.96 -3.96 12.51
N SER A 278 -9.79 -5.25 12.78
CA SER A 278 -9.52 -5.69 14.15
C SER A 278 -8.12 -5.28 14.60
N THR A 279 -7.99 -4.78 15.83
CA THR A 279 -6.69 -4.66 16.52
C THR A 279 -6.20 -6.00 17.06
N GLU A 280 -7.07 -7.01 17.08
CA GLU A 280 -6.78 -8.32 17.61
C GLU A 280 -5.99 -9.12 16.59
N THR A 281 -4.91 -9.71 17.09
CA THR A 281 -4.11 -10.67 16.35
C THR A 281 -4.77 -12.03 16.42
N LEU A 282 -4.55 -12.86 15.41
CA LEU A 282 -5.01 -14.25 15.40
C LEU A 282 -4.63 -14.95 16.71
N LYS A 283 -5.62 -15.65 17.29
CA LYS A 283 -5.44 -16.42 18.53
C LYS A 283 -4.48 -17.59 18.28
N PRO A 284 -3.69 -18.01 19.29
CA PRO A 284 -2.74 -19.12 19.14
C PRO A 284 -3.35 -20.39 18.55
N ASP A 285 -4.59 -20.72 18.93
CA ASP A 285 -5.27 -21.96 18.53
C ASP A 285 -5.60 -22.01 17.03
N ASN A 286 -5.91 -20.86 16.42
CA ASN A 286 -6.27 -20.73 15.00
C ASN A 286 -5.23 -19.94 14.20
N PHE A 287 -4.02 -19.76 14.74
CA PHE A 287 -3.02 -18.88 14.15
C PHE A 287 -2.62 -19.33 12.74
N LEU A 288 -2.35 -20.63 12.55
CA LEU A 288 -1.95 -21.17 11.26
C LEU A 288 -3.10 -21.12 10.24
N SER A 289 -4.29 -21.58 10.61
CA SER A 289 -5.45 -21.58 9.70
C SER A 289 -5.82 -20.16 9.27
N GLY A 290 -5.96 -19.24 10.22
CA GLY A 290 -6.27 -17.84 9.92
C GLY A 290 -5.17 -17.14 9.11
N PHE A 291 -3.90 -17.48 9.34
CA PHE A 291 -2.80 -16.96 8.53
C PHE A 291 -2.90 -17.44 7.06
N TYR A 292 -3.24 -18.71 6.84
CA TYR A 292 -3.45 -19.26 5.49
C TYR A 292 -4.70 -18.69 4.82
N GLU A 293 -5.81 -18.53 5.54
CA GLU A 293 -7.04 -17.87 5.06
C GLU A 293 -6.74 -16.44 4.61
N ASN A 294 -5.97 -15.69 5.42
CA ASN A 294 -5.55 -14.33 5.07
C ASN A 294 -4.65 -14.29 3.82
N ILE A 295 -3.79 -15.29 3.62
CA ILE A 295 -3.00 -15.42 2.39
C ILE A 295 -3.90 -15.72 1.20
N ASP A 296 -4.80 -16.69 1.31
CA ASP A 296 -5.67 -17.14 0.22
C ASP A 296 -6.57 -16.00 -0.26
N MET A 297 -7.23 -15.30 0.67
CA MET A 297 -8.01 -14.10 0.40
C MET A 297 -7.19 -13.02 -0.29
N TYR A 298 -5.98 -12.74 0.22
CA TYR A 298 -5.12 -11.72 -0.38
C TYR A 298 -4.70 -12.08 -1.82
N LEU A 299 -4.32 -13.34 -2.06
CA LEU A 299 -3.95 -13.83 -3.38
C LEU A 299 -5.13 -13.82 -4.35
N ASP A 300 -6.34 -14.14 -3.88
CA ASP A 300 -7.55 -14.08 -4.68
C ASP A 300 -7.84 -12.63 -5.12
N PHE A 301 -7.69 -11.66 -4.23
CA PHE A 301 -7.79 -10.24 -4.62
C PHE A 301 -6.76 -9.87 -5.67
N LEU A 302 -5.46 -10.18 -5.44
CA LEU A 302 -4.39 -9.85 -6.40
C LEU A 302 -4.65 -10.46 -7.79
N TRP A 303 -5.21 -11.68 -7.83
CA TRP A 303 -5.48 -12.38 -9.08
C TRP A 303 -6.69 -11.81 -9.84
N ASN A 304 -7.75 -11.48 -9.12
CA ASN A 304 -9.05 -11.15 -9.70
C ASN A 304 -9.32 -9.64 -9.85
N ASP A 305 -8.52 -8.79 -9.21
CA ASP A 305 -8.59 -7.34 -9.37
C ASP A 305 -8.28 -6.88 -10.80
N PHE A 306 -7.43 -7.62 -11.51
CA PHE A 306 -6.94 -7.27 -12.84
C PHE A 306 -7.48 -8.23 -13.91
N GLY A 307 -8.12 -7.68 -14.93
CA GLY A 307 -8.68 -8.43 -16.06
C GLY A 307 -10.13 -8.10 -16.35
N SER A 308 -10.56 -8.46 -17.57
CA SER A 308 -11.96 -8.33 -17.98
C SER A 308 -12.81 -9.50 -17.50
N ASN A 309 -14.13 -9.29 -17.45
CA ASN A 309 -15.08 -10.33 -17.03
C ASN A 309 -15.08 -11.57 -17.93
N ASP A 310 -14.78 -11.40 -19.22
CA ASP A 310 -14.89 -12.47 -20.21
C ASP A 310 -13.55 -13.19 -20.47
N ILE A 311 -12.43 -12.48 -20.35
CA ILE A 311 -11.10 -12.96 -20.79
C ILE A 311 -10.12 -13.10 -19.61
N GLY A 312 -10.34 -12.40 -18.48
CA GLY A 312 -9.49 -12.49 -17.28
C GLY A 312 -8.11 -11.86 -17.40
N TRP A 313 -7.81 -11.20 -18.53
CA TRP A 313 -6.52 -10.58 -18.83
C TRP A 313 -6.63 -9.06 -18.97
N SER A 314 -5.64 -8.33 -18.44
CA SER A 314 -5.44 -6.89 -18.67
C SER A 314 -3.97 -6.61 -18.99
N GLY A 315 -3.69 -5.47 -19.64
CA GLY A 315 -2.32 -5.06 -19.96
C GLY A 315 -1.41 -5.02 -18.72
N LEU A 316 -1.94 -4.57 -17.58
CA LEU A 316 -1.24 -4.59 -16.29
C LEU A 316 -0.86 -6.01 -15.85
N LYS A 317 -1.81 -6.94 -15.87
CA LYS A 317 -1.59 -8.34 -15.49
C LYS A 317 -0.56 -9.03 -16.40
N ILE A 318 -0.66 -8.81 -17.72
CA ILE A 318 0.28 -9.35 -18.71
C ILE A 318 1.69 -8.81 -18.48
N CYS A 319 1.84 -7.50 -18.32
CA CYS A 319 3.14 -6.88 -18.09
C CYS A 319 3.76 -7.34 -16.76
N PHE A 320 2.96 -7.44 -15.69
CA PHE A 320 3.43 -7.92 -14.40
C PHE A 320 3.96 -9.36 -14.49
N LEU A 321 3.20 -10.29 -15.10
CA LEU A 321 3.67 -11.67 -15.29
C LEU A 321 4.92 -11.74 -16.17
N ALA A 322 5.02 -10.91 -17.22
CA ALA A 322 6.23 -10.82 -18.03
C ALA A 322 7.44 -10.36 -17.22
N ILE A 323 7.26 -9.40 -16.30
CA ILE A 323 8.31 -8.95 -15.37
C ILE A 323 8.74 -10.08 -14.43
N LEU A 324 7.82 -10.91 -13.93
CA LEU A 324 8.17 -12.09 -13.10
C LEU A 324 9.06 -13.06 -13.87
N VAL A 325 8.71 -13.38 -15.11
CA VAL A 325 9.51 -14.26 -15.98
C VAL A 325 10.88 -13.64 -16.27
N LEU A 326 10.92 -12.35 -16.62
CA LEU A 326 12.16 -11.63 -16.87
C LEU A 326 13.05 -11.55 -15.62
N PHE A 327 12.46 -11.46 -14.43
CA PHE A 327 13.18 -11.51 -13.17
C PHE A 327 13.88 -12.86 -12.97
N LEU A 328 13.17 -13.98 -13.16
CA LEU A 328 13.73 -15.32 -13.06
C LEU A 328 14.89 -15.52 -14.05
N ILE A 329 14.70 -15.10 -15.32
CA ILE A 329 15.73 -15.17 -16.35
C ILE A 329 16.94 -14.31 -15.94
N SER A 330 16.71 -13.05 -15.55
CA SER A 330 17.79 -12.13 -15.16
C SER A 330 18.55 -12.64 -13.95
N ALA A 331 17.85 -13.19 -12.96
CA ALA A 331 18.44 -13.78 -11.76
C ALA A 331 19.35 -14.96 -12.08
N MET A 332 18.88 -15.86 -12.94
CA MET A 332 19.62 -17.05 -13.37
C MET A 332 20.89 -16.69 -14.16
N TYR A 333 20.83 -15.69 -15.05
CA TYR A 333 21.96 -15.29 -15.90
C TYR A 333 22.98 -14.40 -15.19
N GLN A 334 22.54 -13.57 -14.23
CA GLN A 334 23.40 -12.62 -13.52
C GLN A 334 23.90 -13.13 -12.17
N GLY A 335 23.41 -14.30 -11.73
CA GLY A 335 23.92 -15.00 -10.56
C GLY A 335 25.41 -15.28 -10.71
N ARG A 336 26.22 -14.88 -9.73
CA ARG A 336 27.68 -15.08 -9.75
C ARG A 336 28.03 -16.49 -9.29
N SER A 337 27.89 -16.70 -7.99
CA SER A 337 28.14 -17.97 -7.33
C SER A 337 27.31 -18.04 -6.06
N PRO A 338 25.98 -18.21 -6.17
CA PRO A 338 25.13 -18.30 -4.99
C PRO A 338 25.64 -19.42 -4.08
N PHE A 339 25.80 -19.10 -2.80
CA PHE A 339 26.39 -20.01 -1.80
C PHE A 339 27.80 -20.54 -2.17
N GLY A 340 28.53 -19.83 -3.03
CA GLY A 340 29.86 -20.25 -3.51
C GLY A 340 29.82 -21.30 -4.63
N VAL A 341 28.63 -21.70 -5.11
CA VAL A 341 28.48 -22.68 -6.20
C VAL A 341 28.54 -21.96 -7.55
N SER A 342 29.47 -22.35 -8.41
CA SER A 342 29.65 -21.78 -9.76
C SER A 342 29.11 -22.71 -10.86
N GLY A 343 29.15 -22.25 -12.12
CA GLY A 343 28.74 -23.05 -13.28
C GLY A 343 27.22 -23.33 -13.34
N PHE A 344 26.84 -24.51 -13.83
CA PHE A 344 25.43 -24.89 -14.01
C PHE A 344 24.67 -24.96 -12.67
N GLY A 345 25.27 -25.55 -11.64
CA GLY A 345 24.67 -25.63 -10.31
C GLY A 345 24.35 -24.26 -9.71
N GLY A 346 25.25 -23.28 -9.91
CA GLY A 346 25.01 -21.90 -9.49
C GLY A 346 23.81 -21.25 -10.18
N ARG A 347 23.60 -21.53 -11.48
CA ARG A 347 22.43 -21.02 -12.22
C ARG A 347 21.11 -21.63 -11.73
N VAL A 348 21.09 -22.94 -11.49
CA VAL A 348 19.93 -23.63 -10.92
C VAL A 348 19.60 -23.07 -9.53
N LEU A 349 20.61 -22.85 -8.70
CA LEU A 349 20.43 -22.27 -7.37
C LEU A 349 19.94 -20.81 -7.42
N SER A 350 20.40 -20.03 -8.39
CA SER A 350 19.89 -18.67 -8.65
C SER A 350 18.41 -18.68 -9.03
N LEU A 351 17.99 -19.67 -9.83
CA LEU A 351 16.59 -19.87 -10.22
C LEU A 351 15.73 -20.27 -9.01
N ILE A 352 16.20 -21.20 -8.18
CA ILE A 352 15.50 -21.62 -6.95
C ILE A 352 15.35 -20.43 -5.98
N LEU A 353 16.43 -19.67 -5.77
CA LEU A 353 16.40 -18.48 -4.91
C LEU A 353 15.43 -17.42 -5.43
N SER A 354 15.45 -17.13 -6.73
CA SER A 354 14.54 -16.14 -7.32
C SER A 354 13.08 -16.62 -7.29
N ALA A 355 12.82 -17.90 -7.54
CA ALA A 355 11.48 -18.48 -7.36
C ALA A 355 11.00 -18.37 -5.91
N ALA A 356 11.87 -18.67 -4.93
CA ALA A 356 11.54 -18.53 -3.51
C ALA A 356 11.22 -17.07 -3.13
N VAL A 357 11.95 -16.09 -3.67
CA VAL A 357 11.64 -14.66 -3.48
C VAL A 357 10.26 -14.31 -4.01
N LEU A 358 9.84 -14.86 -5.16
CA LEU A 358 8.51 -14.63 -5.69
C LEU A 358 7.43 -15.30 -4.82
N SER A 359 7.61 -16.58 -4.49
CA SER A 359 6.64 -17.35 -3.71
C SER A 359 6.45 -16.82 -2.29
N ILE A 360 7.50 -16.29 -1.66
CA ILE A 360 7.44 -15.72 -0.31
C ILE A 360 7.09 -14.22 -0.36
N GLY A 361 7.65 -13.48 -1.32
CA GLY A 361 7.51 -12.04 -1.41
C GLY A 361 6.11 -11.57 -1.78
N ILE A 362 5.39 -12.33 -2.63
CA ILE A 362 4.00 -11.99 -2.99
C ILE A 362 3.10 -12.05 -1.75
N PRO A 363 2.97 -13.16 -0.99
CA PRO A 363 2.11 -13.18 0.20
C PRO A 363 2.54 -12.19 1.28
N ILE A 364 3.84 -12.14 1.63
CA ILE A 364 4.36 -11.27 2.70
C ILE A 364 4.20 -9.78 2.36
N SER A 365 3.93 -9.42 1.11
CA SER A 365 3.64 -8.04 0.73
C SER A 365 2.41 -7.45 1.42
N TYR A 366 1.51 -8.27 1.95
CA TYR A 366 0.39 -7.81 2.77
C TYR A 366 0.79 -7.38 4.19
N GLY A 367 1.99 -7.74 4.63
CA GLY A 367 2.58 -7.27 5.89
C GLY A 367 1.87 -7.80 7.13
N THR A 368 1.69 -6.92 8.11
CA THR A 368 1.08 -7.26 9.41
C THR A 368 -0.38 -7.67 9.31
N TYR A 369 -1.07 -7.36 8.20
CA TYR A 369 -2.47 -7.78 8.01
C TYR A 369 -2.64 -9.29 7.97
N LEU A 370 -1.61 -10.05 7.57
CA LEU A 370 -1.64 -11.52 7.65
C LEU A 370 -1.86 -12.05 9.07
N LEU A 371 -1.55 -11.25 10.09
CA LEU A 371 -1.58 -11.63 11.50
C LEU A 371 -2.87 -11.17 12.21
N LEU A 372 -3.77 -10.46 11.53
CA LEU A 372 -4.99 -9.93 12.13
C LEU A 372 -6.17 -10.88 11.96
N GLU A 373 -7.09 -10.87 12.92
CA GLU A 373 -8.32 -11.69 12.87
C GLU A 373 -9.30 -11.19 11.80
N GLN A 374 -9.39 -9.87 11.60
CA GLN A 374 -10.17 -9.25 10.54
C GLN A 374 -9.32 -8.20 9.82
N PRO A 375 -8.55 -8.61 8.78
CA PRO A 375 -7.67 -7.71 8.07
C PRO A 375 -8.42 -6.77 7.13
N LEU A 376 -7.79 -5.64 6.77
CA LEU A 376 -8.41 -4.65 5.90
C LEU A 376 -8.33 -5.10 4.43
N THR A 377 -9.47 -5.42 3.83
CA THR A 377 -9.56 -5.89 2.43
C THR A 377 -9.75 -4.77 1.40
N ARG A 378 -9.41 -3.52 1.73
CA ARG A 378 -9.49 -2.38 0.79
C ARG A 378 -8.23 -2.31 -0.08
N PRO A 379 -8.30 -1.84 -1.34
CA PRO A 379 -7.12 -1.71 -2.19
C PRO A 379 -5.92 -0.98 -1.54
N ARG A 380 -6.16 0.07 -0.75
CA ARG A 380 -5.14 0.81 0.03
C ARG A 380 -4.36 -0.06 1.05
N ALA A 381 -4.85 -1.23 1.41
CA ALA A 381 -4.12 -2.14 2.29
C ALA A 381 -3.03 -2.95 1.57
N PHE A 382 -3.09 -3.03 0.23
CA PHE A 382 -2.26 -3.93 -0.58
C PHE A 382 -1.03 -3.23 -1.19
N ILE A 383 -0.62 -2.09 -0.64
CA ILE A 383 0.44 -1.24 -1.22
C ILE A 383 1.83 -1.90 -1.28
N GLY A 384 2.10 -2.90 -0.46
CA GLY A 384 3.36 -3.64 -0.49
C GLY A 384 3.62 -4.30 -1.86
N ILE A 385 2.59 -4.77 -2.57
CA ILE A 385 2.79 -5.39 -3.89
C ILE A 385 3.28 -4.38 -4.95
N GLY A 386 2.92 -3.10 -4.80
CA GLY A 386 3.41 -2.02 -5.66
C GLY A 386 4.92 -1.86 -5.56
N ILE A 387 5.47 -1.92 -4.34
CA ILE A 387 6.91 -1.88 -4.12
C ILE A 387 7.58 -3.18 -4.55
N PHE A 388 6.95 -4.33 -4.32
CA PHE A 388 7.48 -5.60 -4.82
C PHE A 388 7.62 -5.57 -6.36
N ALA A 389 6.60 -5.08 -7.07
CA ALA A 389 6.67 -4.90 -8.51
C ALA A 389 7.81 -3.93 -8.91
N ALA A 390 7.96 -2.82 -8.18
CA ALA A 390 9.01 -1.83 -8.45
C ALA A 390 10.43 -2.40 -8.28
N ILE A 391 10.73 -3.13 -7.20
CA ILE A 391 12.07 -3.70 -7.00
C ILE A 391 12.41 -4.76 -8.05
N LEU A 392 11.42 -5.56 -8.49
CA LEU A 392 11.60 -6.50 -9.59
C LEU A 392 11.88 -5.76 -10.91
N CYS A 393 11.12 -4.70 -11.21
CA CYS A 393 11.36 -3.84 -12.38
C CYS A 393 12.77 -3.23 -12.35
N ILE A 394 13.16 -2.64 -11.22
CA ILE A 394 14.48 -2.02 -11.03
C ILE A 394 15.56 -3.08 -11.22
N TYR A 395 15.38 -4.28 -10.69
CA TYR A 395 16.32 -5.38 -10.85
C TYR A 395 16.50 -5.79 -12.31
N VAL A 396 15.42 -6.03 -13.05
CA VAL A 396 15.53 -6.51 -14.44
C VAL A 396 16.18 -5.48 -15.36
N VAL A 397 16.11 -4.18 -15.06
CA VAL A 397 16.82 -3.15 -15.83
C VAL A 397 18.22 -2.82 -15.29
N SER A 398 18.51 -3.20 -14.04
CA SER A 398 19.79 -2.91 -13.38
C SER A 398 20.76 -4.08 -13.38
N SER A 399 20.26 -5.31 -13.35
CA SER A 399 21.07 -6.52 -13.23
C SER A 399 21.96 -6.78 -14.45
N TRP A 400 21.62 -6.23 -15.62
CA TRP A 400 22.46 -6.25 -16.82
C TRP A 400 23.62 -5.25 -16.69
N ARG A 401 24.59 -5.63 -15.86
CA ARG A 401 25.75 -4.87 -15.34
C ARG A 401 26.51 -3.97 -16.34
N GLY A 402 26.46 -4.25 -17.64
CA GLY A 402 27.30 -3.63 -18.67
C GLY A 402 26.77 -2.38 -19.39
N TRP A 403 25.59 -1.87 -19.04
CA TRP A 403 24.94 -0.77 -19.79
C TRP A 403 24.97 0.61 -19.12
N ALA A 404 25.30 0.71 -17.84
CA ALA A 404 25.17 1.97 -17.10
C ALA A 404 26.29 3.00 -17.36
N TYR A 405 27.38 2.60 -18.02
CA TYR A 405 28.59 3.42 -18.13
C TYR A 405 29.18 3.39 -19.54
N LYS A 406 29.53 4.58 -20.07
CA LYS A 406 30.30 4.75 -21.31
C LYS A 406 31.72 4.23 -21.06
N SER A 407 32.47 3.87 -22.11
CA SER A 407 33.85 3.36 -21.99
C SER A 407 34.83 4.29 -21.24
N LYS A 408 34.45 5.57 -21.02
CA LYS A 408 35.20 6.52 -20.18
C LYS A 408 35.14 6.22 -18.67
N ASP A 409 34.25 5.37 -18.20
CA ASP A 409 34.12 5.00 -16.77
C ASP A 409 34.74 3.63 -16.45
N THR A 410 35.22 2.88 -17.45
CA THR A 410 35.96 1.62 -17.26
C THR A 410 37.28 1.85 -16.51
N SER A 411 37.87 3.04 -16.67
CA SER A 411 39.03 3.49 -15.91
C SER A 411 38.75 3.79 -14.43
N ARG A 412 37.48 3.90 -14.01
CA ARG A 412 37.07 4.13 -12.61
C ARG A 412 36.74 2.84 -11.85
N THR A 413 36.54 1.72 -12.54
CA THR A 413 36.10 0.46 -11.92
C THR A 413 37.22 -0.55 -11.69
N ASN A 414 38.48 -0.23 -12.02
CA ASN A 414 39.63 -1.15 -11.92
C ASN A 414 39.35 -2.53 -12.55
N SER A 415 38.50 -2.58 -13.58
CA SER A 415 38.11 -3.81 -14.26
C SER A 415 38.70 -3.81 -15.66
N ASN A 416 39.74 -4.62 -15.88
CA ASN A 416 40.40 -4.77 -17.18
C ASN A 416 39.55 -5.54 -18.21
N GLU A 417 38.42 -6.13 -17.79
CA GLU A 417 37.48 -6.73 -18.72
C GLU A 417 36.58 -5.63 -19.31
N LEU A 418 36.94 -5.15 -20.50
CA LEU A 418 35.95 -4.68 -21.45
C LEU A 418 34.97 -5.84 -21.65
N ILE A 419 33.84 -5.82 -20.94
CA ILE A 419 32.76 -6.80 -21.10
C ILE A 419 32.23 -6.64 -22.53
N SER A 420 32.87 -7.33 -23.47
CA SER A 420 32.36 -7.50 -24.82
C SER A 420 31.05 -8.27 -24.70
N ARG A 421 29.99 -7.71 -25.28
CA ARG A 421 28.61 -8.09 -24.97
C ARG A 421 28.17 -9.21 -25.90
N ASN A 422 27.65 -10.31 -25.35
CA ASN A 422 26.96 -11.29 -26.17
C ASN A 422 25.61 -10.72 -26.65
N ALA A 423 25.26 -10.95 -27.91
CA ALA A 423 24.03 -10.43 -28.53
C ALA A 423 22.76 -10.77 -27.72
N GLY A 424 22.70 -11.95 -27.11
CA GLY A 424 21.58 -12.38 -26.27
C GLY A 424 21.37 -11.52 -25.01
N GLN A 425 22.44 -11.10 -24.33
CA GLN A 425 22.33 -10.23 -23.14
C GLN A 425 21.82 -8.83 -23.50
N LYS A 426 22.19 -8.33 -24.69
CA LYS A 426 21.65 -7.08 -25.23
C LYS A 426 20.16 -7.21 -25.55
N GLY A 427 19.76 -8.33 -26.16
CA GLY A 427 18.36 -8.64 -26.44
C GLY A 427 17.50 -8.66 -25.17
N LEU A 428 17.96 -9.35 -24.12
CA LEU A 428 17.25 -9.43 -22.85
C LEU A 428 17.13 -8.07 -22.14
N PHE A 429 18.19 -7.26 -22.12
CA PHE A 429 18.10 -5.90 -21.56
C PHE A 429 17.08 -5.02 -22.29
N MET A 430 17.06 -5.05 -23.62
CA MET A 430 16.08 -4.30 -24.41
C MET A 430 14.66 -4.79 -24.16
N LEU A 431 14.47 -6.11 -24.06
CA LEU A 431 13.19 -6.73 -23.72
C LEU A 431 12.71 -6.32 -22.32
N SER A 432 13.59 -6.37 -21.31
CA SER A 432 13.28 -5.90 -19.95
C SER A 432 12.91 -4.43 -19.93
N SER A 433 13.67 -3.59 -20.65
CA SER A 433 13.38 -2.16 -20.77
C SER A 433 12.02 -1.90 -21.41
N LEU A 434 11.68 -2.65 -22.47
CA LEU A 434 10.39 -2.55 -23.15
C LEU A 434 9.24 -2.89 -22.21
N PHE A 435 9.29 -4.04 -21.52
CA PHE A 435 8.21 -4.46 -20.62
C PHE A 435 8.07 -3.56 -19.40
N VAL A 436 9.17 -3.03 -18.86
CA VAL A 436 9.12 -2.03 -17.79
C VAL A 436 8.45 -0.75 -18.28
N CYS A 437 8.80 -0.24 -19.47
CA CYS A 437 8.16 0.94 -20.04
C CYS A 437 6.66 0.70 -20.32
N LEU A 438 6.29 -0.48 -20.84
CA LEU A 438 4.89 -0.85 -21.08
C LEU A 438 4.10 -0.99 -19.77
N PHE A 439 4.72 -1.54 -18.73
CA PHE A 439 4.09 -1.64 -17.41
C PHE A 439 3.85 -0.25 -16.82
N THR A 440 4.87 0.62 -16.82
CA THR A 440 4.75 2.00 -16.35
C THR A 440 3.71 2.78 -17.15
N TRP A 441 3.68 2.62 -18.48
CA TRP A 441 2.65 3.22 -19.32
C TRP A 441 1.24 2.72 -18.95
N SER A 442 1.09 1.41 -18.73
CA SER A 442 -0.19 0.83 -18.30
C SER A 442 -0.68 1.38 -16.96
N LEU A 443 0.22 1.64 -16.02
CA LEU A 443 -0.09 2.27 -14.74
C LEU A 443 -0.54 3.73 -14.91
N ILE A 444 0.14 4.50 -15.75
CA ILE A 444 -0.23 5.89 -16.08
C ILE A 444 -1.61 5.94 -16.75
N VAL A 445 -1.87 5.06 -17.72
CA VAL A 445 -3.17 4.95 -18.41
C VAL A 445 -4.26 4.58 -17.41
N PHE A 446 -4.00 3.60 -16.54
CA PHE A 446 -4.94 3.19 -15.51
C PHE A 446 -5.25 4.34 -14.55
N ALA A 447 -4.24 5.06 -14.06
CA ALA A 447 -4.41 6.18 -13.12
C ALA A 447 -5.27 7.30 -13.73
N ASN A 448 -5.07 7.61 -15.01
CA ASN A 448 -5.87 8.59 -15.72
C ASN A 448 -7.31 8.11 -15.98
N ALA A 449 -7.49 6.84 -16.35
CA ALA A 449 -8.81 6.24 -16.49
C ALA A 449 -9.58 6.21 -15.15
N TYR A 450 -8.88 5.93 -14.06
CA TYR A 450 -9.41 5.94 -12.70
C TYR A 450 -9.87 7.34 -12.29
N GLY A 451 -9.03 8.37 -12.43
CA GLY A 451 -9.43 9.75 -12.13
C GLY A 451 -10.63 10.22 -12.97
N ASN A 452 -10.69 9.84 -14.25
CA ASN A 452 -11.84 10.14 -15.10
C ASN A 452 -13.12 9.41 -14.63
N ALA A 453 -13.00 8.15 -14.20
CA ALA A 453 -14.12 7.39 -13.65
C ALA A 453 -14.61 7.96 -12.32
N LEU A 454 -13.71 8.40 -11.43
CA LEU A 454 -14.03 9.13 -10.21
C LEU A 454 -14.85 10.39 -10.52
N ALA A 455 -14.39 11.22 -11.46
CA ALA A 455 -15.08 12.46 -11.83
C ALA A 455 -16.51 12.19 -12.33
N LYS A 456 -16.68 11.18 -13.21
CA LYS A 456 -18.00 10.82 -13.73
C LYS A 456 -18.90 10.13 -12.70
N GLN A 457 -18.31 9.44 -11.73
CA GLN A 457 -19.06 8.94 -10.59
C GLN A 457 -19.57 10.07 -9.70
N LYS A 458 -18.73 11.09 -9.41
CA LYS A 458 -19.13 12.29 -8.67
C LYS A 458 -20.29 13.01 -9.35
N GLU A 459 -20.16 13.34 -10.63
CA GLU A 459 -21.24 13.99 -11.41
C GLU A 459 -22.55 13.19 -11.34
N TYR A 460 -22.47 11.86 -11.46
CA TYR A 460 -23.63 10.98 -11.38
C TYR A 460 -24.26 10.95 -9.98
N GLN A 461 -23.44 10.96 -8.93
CA GLN A 461 -23.89 11.01 -7.54
C GLN A 461 -24.54 12.36 -7.22
N ASP A 462 -23.92 13.48 -7.60
CA ASP A 462 -24.44 14.83 -7.36
C ASP A 462 -25.80 15.02 -8.02
N PHE A 463 -25.98 14.51 -9.25
CA PHE A 463 -27.27 14.49 -9.94
C PHE A 463 -28.33 13.71 -9.14
N ARG A 464 -28.02 12.49 -8.69
CA ARG A 464 -28.97 11.65 -7.95
C ARG A 464 -29.31 12.22 -6.57
N ILE A 465 -28.32 12.79 -5.89
CA ILE A 465 -28.52 13.52 -4.64
C ILE A 465 -29.48 14.67 -4.88
N THR A 466 -29.23 15.52 -5.87
CA THR A 466 -30.05 16.72 -6.12
C THR A 466 -31.52 16.37 -6.27
N ILE A 467 -31.83 15.29 -7.02
CA ILE A 467 -33.21 14.79 -7.14
C ILE A 467 -33.75 14.30 -5.79
N LEU A 468 -32.96 13.53 -5.06
CA LEU A 468 -33.33 13.02 -3.74
C LEU A 468 -33.65 14.16 -2.75
N LEU A 469 -32.79 15.17 -2.66
CA LEU A 469 -32.99 16.33 -1.78
C LEU A 469 -34.26 17.09 -2.15
N ASN A 470 -34.50 17.32 -3.45
CA ASN A 470 -35.70 18.01 -3.92
C ASN A 470 -36.97 17.20 -3.61
N ASP A 471 -36.96 15.89 -3.84
CA ASP A 471 -38.12 15.03 -3.55
C ASP A 471 -38.41 14.98 -2.05
N LEU A 472 -37.38 14.89 -1.22
CA LEU A 472 -37.53 14.89 0.23
C LEU A 472 -38.02 16.25 0.76
N ALA A 473 -37.46 17.37 0.30
CA ALA A 473 -37.92 18.70 0.68
C ALA A 473 -39.41 18.90 0.35
N ASN A 474 -39.88 18.33 -0.76
CA ASN A 474 -41.29 18.37 -1.16
C ASN A 474 -42.16 17.32 -0.45
N ALA A 475 -41.58 16.23 0.06
CA ALA A 475 -42.32 15.11 0.64
C ALA A 475 -42.43 15.19 2.17
N LEU A 476 -41.46 15.80 2.85
CA LEU A 476 -41.42 15.88 4.29
C LEU A 476 -42.49 16.86 4.83
N PRO A 477 -43.06 16.60 6.03
CA PRO A 477 -44.01 17.51 6.63
C PRO A 477 -43.34 18.81 7.09
N LYS A 478 -43.93 19.96 6.78
CA LYS A 478 -43.35 21.32 6.99
C LYS A 478 -43.09 21.72 8.45
N GLN A 479 -43.59 20.97 9.43
CA GLN A 479 -43.51 21.29 10.87
C GLN A 479 -42.63 20.32 11.67
N VAL A 480 -41.92 19.42 10.99
CA VAL A 480 -41.09 18.42 11.67
C VAL A 480 -39.82 19.07 12.20
N ASN A 481 -39.59 18.98 13.51
CA ASN A 481 -38.26 19.21 14.06
C ASN A 481 -37.35 18.07 13.62
N TYR A 482 -36.31 18.41 12.84
CA TYR A 482 -35.35 17.43 12.32
C TYR A 482 -34.52 16.78 13.43
N ASP A 483 -34.45 17.40 14.61
CA ASP A 483 -33.75 16.84 15.77
C ASP A 483 -34.41 15.58 16.33
N ASP A 484 -35.64 15.24 15.95
CA ASP A 484 -36.35 14.03 16.40
C ASP A 484 -36.84 13.14 15.23
N TYR A 485 -36.51 13.50 13.98
CA TYR A 485 -37.00 12.83 12.79
C TYR A 485 -35.95 11.93 12.16
N LEU A 486 -36.23 10.63 12.14
CA LEU A 486 -35.27 9.64 11.67
C LEU A 486 -35.29 9.51 10.15
N PHE A 487 -34.15 9.18 9.57
CA PHE A 487 -34.04 8.84 8.16
C PHE A 487 -33.39 7.46 8.06
N ARG A 488 -34.06 6.54 7.36
CA ARG A 488 -33.55 5.19 7.12
C ARG A 488 -33.22 5.04 5.65
N VAL A 489 -32.01 4.60 5.34
CA VAL A 489 -31.54 4.44 3.97
C VAL A 489 -31.35 2.97 3.64
N LYS A 490 -31.92 2.55 2.53
CA LYS A 490 -31.79 1.21 1.96
C LYS A 490 -31.20 1.29 0.55
N GLY A 491 -30.36 0.32 0.21
CA GLY A 491 -29.69 0.26 -1.09
C GLY A 491 -28.59 1.31 -1.24
N TRP A 492 -28.10 1.44 -2.47
CA TRP A 492 -26.91 2.23 -2.80
C TRP A 492 -27.11 3.02 -4.08
N VAL A 493 -26.34 4.08 -4.24
CA VAL A 493 -26.22 4.76 -5.54
C VAL A 493 -25.47 3.82 -6.50
N THR A 494 -25.99 3.59 -7.69
CA THR A 494 -25.31 2.72 -8.67
C THR A 494 -24.02 3.33 -9.20
N SER A 495 -23.19 2.51 -9.82
CA SER A 495 -22.13 2.99 -10.70
C SER A 495 -22.70 3.86 -11.83
N SER A 496 -21.93 4.87 -12.24
CA SER A 496 -22.13 5.57 -13.50
C SER A 496 -21.88 4.63 -14.69
N PRO A 497 -22.51 4.85 -15.85
CA PRO A 497 -22.24 4.05 -17.06
C PRO A 497 -20.76 4.07 -17.48
N VAL A 498 -20.05 5.16 -17.19
CA VAL A 498 -18.61 5.30 -17.46
C VAL A 498 -17.80 4.39 -16.54
N LEU A 499 -18.11 4.37 -15.24
CA LEU A 499 -17.48 3.44 -14.29
C LEU A 499 -17.76 1.98 -14.68
N GLU A 500 -19.00 1.66 -15.04
CA GLU A 500 -19.37 0.32 -15.54
C GLU A 500 -18.50 -0.07 -16.74
N ASN A 501 -18.36 0.80 -17.73
CA ASN A 501 -17.52 0.54 -18.90
C ASN A 501 -16.03 0.36 -18.52
N SER A 502 -15.48 1.23 -17.69
CA SER A 502 -14.08 1.14 -17.24
C SER A 502 -13.81 -0.16 -16.47
N SER A 503 -14.77 -0.60 -15.66
CA SER A 503 -14.67 -1.82 -14.86
C SER A 503 -14.66 -3.11 -15.68
N LYS A 504 -15.17 -3.08 -16.91
CA LYS A 504 -15.11 -4.23 -17.82
C LYS A 504 -13.69 -4.65 -18.16
N SER A 505 -12.73 -3.73 -18.11
CA SER A 505 -11.32 -3.99 -18.42
C SER A 505 -10.49 -4.33 -17.18
N ASN A 506 -10.86 -3.77 -16.03
CA ASN A 506 -10.17 -3.94 -14.75
C ASN A 506 -11.20 -3.86 -13.61
N ARG A 507 -11.46 -5.00 -12.96
CA ARG A 507 -12.48 -5.14 -11.91
C ARG A 507 -12.20 -4.25 -10.69
N ILE A 508 -10.93 -4.04 -10.36
CA ILE A 508 -10.48 -3.16 -9.28
C ILE A 508 -11.06 -1.74 -9.38
N MET A 509 -11.44 -1.26 -10.59
CA MET A 509 -12.03 0.06 -10.78
C MET A 509 -13.27 0.28 -9.89
N LYS A 510 -14.10 -0.74 -9.67
CA LYS A 510 -15.28 -0.63 -8.79
C LYS A 510 -14.94 -0.65 -7.30
N ARG A 511 -13.79 -1.22 -6.92
CA ARG A 511 -13.26 -1.16 -5.56
C ARG A 511 -12.59 0.18 -5.25
N LEU A 512 -12.00 0.81 -6.26
CA LEU A 512 -11.35 2.12 -6.16
C LEU A 512 -12.31 3.31 -6.33
N VAL A 513 -13.33 3.19 -7.17
CA VAL A 513 -14.35 4.23 -7.32
C VAL A 513 -15.47 3.88 -6.38
N LEU A 514 -15.26 4.24 -5.10
CA LEU A 514 -16.17 3.83 -4.06
C LEU A 514 -17.56 4.42 -4.27
N ILE A 515 -18.49 3.49 -4.33
CA ILE A 515 -19.91 3.77 -4.19
C ILE A 515 -20.13 4.06 -2.71
N THR A 516 -20.49 5.31 -2.42
CA THR A 516 -21.01 5.86 -1.16
C THR A 516 -21.28 4.80 -0.09
N ASP A 517 -20.38 4.71 0.90
CA ASP A 517 -20.55 3.84 2.07
C ASP A 517 -21.64 4.45 2.96
N GLY A 518 -22.83 3.85 2.93
CA GLY A 518 -24.09 4.55 3.18
C GLY A 518 -24.40 5.00 4.62
N LYS A 519 -23.53 4.78 5.63
CA LYS A 519 -23.80 5.26 7.00
C LYS A 519 -23.54 6.75 7.18
N TYR A 520 -22.43 7.25 6.63
CA TYR A 520 -21.98 8.64 6.84
C TYR A 520 -22.28 9.54 5.65
N TRP A 521 -22.38 8.97 4.45
CA TRP A 521 -22.42 9.75 3.23
C TRP A 521 -23.65 10.65 3.11
N ILE A 522 -24.87 10.14 3.35
CA ILE A 522 -26.10 10.95 3.20
C ILE A 522 -26.16 12.07 4.22
N ARG A 523 -25.77 11.81 5.47
CA ARG A 523 -25.70 12.84 6.51
C ARG A 523 -24.78 13.98 6.09
N MET A 524 -23.56 13.64 5.69
CA MET A 524 -22.60 14.64 5.27
C MET A 524 -23.16 15.40 4.08
N VAL A 525 -23.65 14.70 3.06
CA VAL A 525 -24.31 15.26 1.88
C VAL A 525 -25.40 16.27 2.24
N MET A 526 -26.37 15.87 3.04
CA MET A 526 -27.46 16.76 3.47
C MET A 526 -26.93 17.99 4.21
N LYS A 527 -25.92 17.83 5.09
CA LYS A 527 -25.30 18.96 5.80
C LYS A 527 -24.65 19.96 4.85
N HIS A 528 -23.89 19.50 3.86
CA HIS A 528 -23.22 20.37 2.88
C HIS A 528 -24.16 21.05 1.91
N TYR A 529 -25.25 20.40 1.52
CA TYR A 529 -26.30 21.03 0.72
C TYR A 529 -27.27 21.90 1.55
N GLY A 530 -26.94 22.18 2.82
CA GLY A 530 -27.62 23.20 3.62
C GLY A 530 -28.89 22.74 4.35
N TRP A 531 -29.06 21.43 4.56
CA TRP A 531 -30.27 20.90 5.19
C TRP A 531 -30.30 20.98 6.74
N GLY A 532 -29.31 21.62 7.36
CA GLY A 532 -29.27 21.89 8.80
C GLY A 532 -28.44 20.89 9.63
N ASN A 533 -28.54 21.01 10.95
CA ASN A 533 -27.86 20.14 11.92
C ASN A 533 -28.58 18.80 11.97
N ILE A 534 -27.98 17.76 11.39
CA ILE A 534 -28.45 16.38 11.55
C ILE A 534 -27.76 15.80 12.78
N PRO A 535 -28.51 15.41 13.83
CA PRO A 535 -27.95 14.89 15.07
C PRO A 535 -27.01 13.70 14.84
N GLU A 536 -25.90 13.66 15.60
CA GLU A 536 -24.84 12.66 15.45
C GLU A 536 -25.30 11.23 15.71
N GLU A 537 -26.30 11.06 16.57
CA GLU A 537 -26.70 9.77 17.13
C GLU A 537 -27.80 9.05 16.31
N GLN A 538 -28.34 9.68 15.28
CA GLN A 538 -29.65 9.30 14.72
C GLN A 538 -29.67 8.26 13.59
N TRP A 539 -28.51 7.75 13.17
CA TRP A 539 -28.44 6.87 11.99
C TRP A 539 -27.92 5.50 12.38
N ILE A 540 -28.85 4.62 12.74
CA ILE A 540 -28.57 3.22 12.97
C ILE A 540 -28.90 2.45 11.69
N GLU A 541 -27.82 2.18 10.96
CA GLU A 541 -27.56 0.99 10.13
C GLU A 541 -28.00 0.92 8.66
N LEU A 542 -27.07 0.36 7.87
CA LEU A 542 -27.22 -0.01 6.47
C LEU A 542 -27.93 -1.37 6.40
N PRO A 543 -28.66 -1.68 5.31
CA PRO A 543 -29.38 -2.95 5.14
C PRO A 543 -28.49 -4.22 5.25
N ASP A 544 -27.18 -4.12 5.03
CA ASP A 544 -26.27 -5.26 5.14
C ASP A 544 -25.82 -5.57 6.58
N ASN A 545 -25.89 -4.57 7.47
CA ASN A 545 -25.59 -4.65 8.90
C ASN A 545 -26.77 -4.15 9.72
N GLU A 546 -28.00 -4.51 9.32
CA GLU A 546 -29.17 -4.35 10.18
C GLU A 546 -29.01 -5.30 11.36
N ASP A 547 -28.58 -4.78 12.51
CA ASP A 547 -28.57 -5.50 13.77
C ASP A 547 -30.04 -5.68 14.20
N PRO A 548 -30.59 -6.91 14.12
CA PRO A 548 -31.99 -7.15 14.44
C PRO A 548 -32.35 -6.76 15.87
N GLU A 549 -31.38 -6.72 16.78
CA GLU A 549 -31.57 -6.32 18.17
C GLU A 549 -31.73 -4.80 18.30
N LYS A 550 -30.92 -4.01 17.59
CA LYS A 550 -31.09 -2.54 17.58
C LYS A 550 -32.34 -2.07 16.87
N ILE A 551 -32.81 -2.80 15.87
CA ILE A 551 -34.11 -2.55 15.22
C ILE A 551 -35.26 -2.72 16.22
N LYS A 552 -35.16 -3.67 17.16
CA LYS A 552 -36.15 -3.83 18.24
C LYS A 552 -36.10 -2.69 19.25
N GLU A 553 -34.93 -2.11 19.49
CA GLU A 553 -34.74 -0.98 20.43
C GLU A 553 -35.27 0.36 19.89
N ASN A 554 -35.31 0.58 18.56
CA ASN A 554 -35.87 1.78 17.94
C ASN A 554 -36.96 1.49 16.89
N PRO A 555 -38.20 1.15 17.29
CA PRO A 555 -39.27 0.74 16.39
C PRO A 555 -39.86 1.88 15.54
N LYS A 556 -39.41 3.13 15.69
CA LYS A 556 -40.04 4.29 15.04
C LYS A 556 -40.00 4.24 13.49
N CYS A 557 -39.11 3.42 12.90
CA CYS A 557 -38.91 3.32 11.44
C CYS A 557 -38.96 1.92 10.86
N ILE A 558 -39.82 1.08 11.43
CA ILE A 558 -40.27 -0.16 10.81
C ILE A 558 -41.66 0.14 10.23
N PRO A 559 -41.94 -0.18 8.95
CA PRO A 559 -43.25 0.11 8.34
C PRO A 559 -44.47 -0.37 9.15
N ALA A 560 -44.31 -1.44 9.95
CA ALA A 560 -45.34 -1.98 10.82
C ALA A 560 -45.65 -1.11 12.06
N THR A 561 -44.68 -0.33 12.54
CA THR A 561 -44.77 0.46 13.79
C THR A 561 -44.55 1.96 13.58
N ALA A 562 -44.20 2.39 12.35
CA ALA A 562 -43.94 3.78 11.99
C ALA A 562 -45.22 4.63 11.83
N GLY A 563 -46.42 4.03 11.99
CA GLY A 563 -47.70 4.71 11.84
C GLY A 563 -48.18 4.75 10.38
N LYS A 564 -49.19 5.59 10.10
CA LYS A 564 -49.79 5.72 8.76
C LYS A 564 -48.83 6.42 7.81
N LEU A 565 -48.63 5.83 6.63
CA LEU A 565 -47.88 6.45 5.53
C LEU A 565 -48.51 7.80 5.15
N LEU A 566 -47.74 8.88 5.24
CA LEU A 566 -48.18 10.25 4.95
C LEU A 566 -48.01 10.59 3.47
N LYS A 567 -46.86 10.23 2.91
CA LYS A 567 -46.52 10.51 1.51
C LYS A 567 -45.56 9.45 0.98
N SER A 568 -45.67 9.15 -0.30
CA SER A 568 -44.78 8.24 -1.01
C SER A 568 -44.30 8.90 -2.31
N VAL A 569 -43.00 8.91 -2.54
CA VAL A 569 -42.40 9.32 -3.81
C VAL A 569 -41.72 8.10 -4.39
N ASN A 570 -42.06 7.73 -5.63
CA ASN A 570 -41.55 6.52 -6.25
C ASN A 570 -41.15 6.83 -7.69
N ASN A 571 -39.85 7.04 -7.92
CA ASN A 571 -39.30 7.33 -9.25
C ASN A 571 -38.30 6.24 -9.68
N ILE A 572 -37.61 6.42 -10.80
CA ILE A 572 -36.65 5.42 -11.32
C ILE A 572 -35.35 5.31 -10.49
N TYR A 573 -35.01 6.33 -9.71
CA TYR A 573 -33.77 6.43 -8.93
C TYR A 573 -33.94 5.99 -7.47
N HIS A 574 -35.09 6.27 -6.86
CA HIS A 574 -35.35 5.97 -5.46
C HIS A 574 -36.85 5.89 -5.15
N LYS A 575 -37.15 5.31 -4.00
CA LYS A 575 -38.45 5.31 -3.34
C LYS A 575 -38.30 5.97 -1.97
N ILE A 576 -39.14 6.95 -1.65
CA ILE A 576 -39.20 7.61 -0.34
C ILE A 576 -40.58 7.31 0.26
N GLU A 577 -40.59 6.80 1.48
CA GLU A 577 -41.80 6.58 2.27
C GLU A 577 -41.74 7.43 3.52
N VAL A 578 -42.64 8.40 3.63
CA VAL A 578 -42.68 9.39 4.71
C VAL A 578 -43.75 9.00 5.72
N TYR A 579 -43.34 8.87 6.97
CA TYR A 579 -44.15 8.58 8.15
C TYR A 579 -44.11 9.76 9.13
N PRO A 580 -45.00 9.81 10.15
CA PRO A 580 -45.05 10.91 11.11
C PRO A 580 -43.73 11.23 11.82
N HIS A 581 -42.90 10.22 12.08
CA HIS A 581 -41.64 10.40 12.82
C HIS A 581 -40.40 9.95 12.04
N CYS A 582 -40.53 9.51 10.79
CA CYS A 582 -39.37 9.25 9.93
C CYS A 582 -39.64 9.05 8.45
N ALA A 583 -38.57 9.06 7.66
CA ALA A 583 -38.59 8.74 6.24
C ALA A 583 -37.70 7.52 5.92
N ILE A 584 -38.20 6.60 5.09
CA ILE A 584 -37.44 5.48 4.54
C ILE A 584 -37.10 5.79 3.08
N ILE A 585 -35.81 5.92 2.79
CA ILE A 585 -35.25 6.16 1.46
C ILE A 585 -34.70 4.83 0.94
N THR A 586 -35.17 4.36 -0.20
CA THR A 586 -34.66 3.15 -0.86
C THR A 586 -34.11 3.52 -2.22
N PHE A 587 -32.79 3.46 -2.40
CA PHE A 587 -32.17 3.64 -3.72
C PHE A 587 -32.48 2.45 -4.62
N LYS A 588 -32.84 2.76 -5.86
CA LYS A 588 -33.04 1.77 -6.92
C LYS A 588 -31.77 1.65 -7.74
N GLY A 589 -31.41 0.42 -8.07
CA GLY A 589 -30.16 0.09 -8.73
C GLY A 589 -29.93 -1.42 -8.84
N LYS A 590 -29.10 -1.84 -9.80
CA LYS A 590 -28.51 -3.20 -9.80
C LYS A 590 -27.48 -3.28 -8.67
N GLU A 591 -27.31 -4.49 -8.12
CA GLU A 591 -26.51 -4.77 -6.93
C GLU A 591 -25.07 -4.22 -6.97
N LYS A 592 -24.59 -3.96 -5.76
CA LYS A 592 -23.20 -3.64 -5.45
C LYS A 592 -22.31 -4.74 -6.03
N TYR A 593 -21.23 -4.35 -6.71
CA TYR A 593 -20.12 -5.27 -6.96
C TYR A 593 -19.37 -5.47 -5.65
N THR A 594 -19.96 -6.23 -4.75
CA THR A 594 -19.27 -6.86 -3.64
C THR A 594 -18.61 -8.08 -4.23
N TYR A 595 -17.29 -8.03 -4.31
CA TYR A 595 -16.50 -9.22 -4.62
C TYR A 595 -16.80 -10.26 -3.53
N LYS A 596 -17.60 -11.26 -3.89
CA LYS A 596 -17.87 -12.60 -3.31
C LYS A 596 -17.60 -12.97 -1.83
N GLU A 597 -17.42 -12.05 -0.89
CA GLU A 597 -17.26 -12.41 0.54
C GLU A 597 -18.44 -12.01 1.42
N GLN A 598 -19.29 -11.05 1.01
CA GLN A 598 -20.43 -10.64 1.86
C GLN A 598 -21.66 -11.57 1.77
N GLU A 599 -21.74 -12.44 0.76
CA GLU A 599 -22.85 -13.42 0.65
C GLU A 599 -22.54 -14.75 1.36
N ASP A 600 -21.27 -15.17 1.40
CA ASP A 600 -20.89 -16.45 2.00
C ASP A 600 -20.83 -16.39 3.54
N GLU A 601 -20.58 -15.21 4.15
CA GLU A 601 -20.71 -15.02 5.61
C GLU A 601 -22.17 -15.19 6.08
N LYS A 602 -23.17 -14.72 5.31
CA LYS A 602 -24.59 -14.91 5.67
C LYS A 602 -25.02 -16.36 5.53
N THR A 603 -24.49 -17.09 4.56
CA THR A 603 -24.85 -18.50 4.33
C THR A 603 -24.23 -19.42 5.39
N THR A 604 -23.01 -19.10 5.84
CA THR A 604 -22.32 -19.90 6.87
C THR A 604 -22.87 -19.64 8.28
N LEU A 605 -23.25 -18.38 8.59
CA LEU A 605 -23.86 -18.03 9.87
C LEU A 605 -25.31 -18.54 10.00
N ASN A 606 -26.09 -18.55 8.91
CA ASN A 606 -27.45 -19.10 8.89
C ASN A 606 -27.46 -20.63 9.00
N ASN A 607 -26.47 -21.32 8.43
CA ASN A 607 -26.34 -22.77 8.56
C ASN A 607 -25.86 -23.21 9.95
N ALA A 608 -25.02 -22.40 10.62
CA ALA A 608 -24.59 -22.65 11.99
C ALA A 608 -25.71 -22.43 13.02
N THR A 609 -26.61 -21.47 12.78
CA THR A 609 -27.77 -21.20 13.65
C THR A 609 -28.97 -22.13 13.40
N ALA A 610 -29.13 -22.63 12.18
CA ALA A 610 -30.13 -23.66 11.87
C ALA A 610 -29.78 -25.02 12.49
N ALA A 611 -28.49 -25.36 12.61
CA ALA A 611 -28.04 -26.62 13.21
C ALA A 611 -28.15 -26.67 14.76
N GLN A 612 -28.44 -25.54 15.42
CA GLN A 612 -28.59 -25.45 16.88
C GLN A 612 -30.05 -25.40 17.36
N ASN A 613 -31.02 -25.36 16.44
CA ASN A 613 -32.45 -25.21 16.75
C ASN A 613 -33.31 -26.34 16.18
N GLU A 614 -32.85 -27.59 16.22
CA GLU A 614 -33.76 -28.74 16.15
C GLU A 614 -34.32 -29.04 17.55
N PRO A 615 -35.64 -28.91 17.78
CA PRO A 615 -36.24 -29.28 19.05
C PRO A 615 -36.29 -30.81 19.18
N THR A 616 -35.68 -31.34 20.23
CA THR A 616 -35.80 -32.74 20.64
C THR A 616 -37.25 -32.98 21.11
N GLU A 617 -38.06 -33.53 20.23
CA GLU A 617 -39.42 -33.97 20.55
C GLU A 617 -39.35 -35.24 21.42
N LYS A 618 -39.65 -35.08 22.71
CA LYS A 618 -39.79 -36.19 23.67
C LYS A 618 -41.03 -37.00 23.33
N VAL A 619 -40.82 -38.26 22.94
CA VAL A 619 -41.84 -39.31 22.91
C VAL A 619 -41.88 -40.00 24.28
N ILE A 620 -43.02 -39.91 24.96
CA ILE A 620 -43.50 -40.77 26.06
C ILE A 620 -44.98 -40.98 25.68
N GLU A 621 -45.52 -42.18 25.45
CA GLU A 621 -45.64 -43.33 26.35
C GLU A 621 -46.31 -44.51 25.59
N SER A 622 -45.91 -45.77 25.82
CA SER A 622 -46.83 -46.84 26.27
C SER A 622 -46.13 -48.22 26.36
N ALA A 623 -45.98 -48.67 27.62
CA ALA A 623 -45.93 -50.04 28.15
C ALA A 623 -46.04 -51.24 27.19
N HIS A 624 -44.96 -52.03 27.07
CA HIS A 624 -44.78 -53.32 27.76
C HIS A 624 -43.40 -53.91 27.48
#